data_AF-A0A2E3FBB5-F1
#
_entry.id   AF-A0A2E3FBB5-F1
#
_cell.length_a   1.000
_cell.length_b   1.000
_cell.length_c   1.000
_cell.angle_alpha   90.00
_cell.angle_beta   90.00
_cell.angle_gamma   90.00
#
_symmetry.space_group_name_H-M   'P 1'
#
loop_
_entity.id
_entity.type
_entity.pdbx_description
1 polymer ?
#
loop_
_entity_poly.entity_id
_entity_poly.type
_entity_poly.pdbx_seq_one_letter_code
_entity_poly.pdbx_strand_id
1 'polypeptide(L)'
;MTHPLIARLTDDMCWPALDDWPTLETYTAQPGTHALFVPGDPKRNLETADVAVILPELKMAFQGLFDCAVVGNGIETKLREQTRVLKTPSLIFYRDGQMIGAIPRVRDWDEYIARIKQILAQPALAD
;
A
#
# COMPACT_ATOMS: atom_id res chain seq x y z
N MET A 1 -0.97 19.67 -4.24
CA MET A 1 -1.90 19.10 -5.23
C MET A 1 -1.59 17.62 -5.33
N THR A 2 -2.52 16.79 -4.87
CA THR A 2 -2.47 15.33 -5.01
C THR A 2 -2.68 14.98 -6.48
N HIS A 3 -1.96 13.97 -6.99
CA HIS A 3 -2.10 13.54 -8.38
C HIS A 3 -3.53 13.01 -8.61
N PRO A 4 -4.20 13.33 -9.73
CA PRO A 4 -5.61 12.98 -9.94
C PRO A 4 -5.88 11.48 -9.76
N LEU A 5 -5.00 10.60 -10.26
CA LEU A 5 -5.16 9.15 -10.09
C LEU A 5 -5.04 8.67 -8.64
N ILE A 6 -4.27 9.36 -7.80
CA ILE A 6 -4.22 9.06 -6.36
C ILE A 6 -5.51 9.54 -5.70
N ALA A 7 -6.00 10.74 -6.09
CA ALA A 7 -7.27 11.26 -5.59
C ALA A 7 -8.44 10.35 -5.96
N ARG A 8 -8.45 9.71 -7.14
CA ARG A 8 -9.49 8.73 -7.49
C ARG A 8 -9.60 7.57 -6.50
N LEU A 9 -8.49 7.12 -5.90
CA LEU A 9 -8.51 6.05 -4.90
C LEU A 9 -9.30 6.48 -3.65
N THR A 10 -9.18 7.74 -3.25
CA THR A 10 -9.85 8.27 -2.05
C THR A 10 -11.25 8.79 -2.36
N ASP A 11 -11.42 9.59 -3.42
CA ASP A 11 -12.67 10.26 -3.77
C ASP A 11 -13.68 9.32 -4.46
N ASP A 12 -13.24 8.52 -5.43
CA ASP A 12 -14.15 7.64 -6.19
C ASP A 12 -14.28 6.25 -5.57
N MET A 13 -13.15 5.68 -5.09
CA MET A 13 -13.12 4.32 -4.53
C MET A 13 -13.28 4.27 -3.02
N CYS A 14 -13.38 5.44 -2.37
CA CYS A 14 -13.56 5.59 -0.92
C CYS A 14 -12.50 4.87 -0.08
N TRP A 15 -11.27 4.72 -0.58
CA TRP A 15 -10.18 4.15 0.23
C TRP A 15 -9.73 5.16 1.28
N PRO A 16 -9.42 4.71 2.51
CA PRO A 16 -8.98 5.60 3.56
C PRO A 16 -7.62 6.23 3.21
N ALA A 17 -7.51 7.53 3.44
CA ALA A 17 -6.24 8.24 3.50
C ALA A 17 -5.71 8.21 4.94
N LEU A 18 -4.52 7.66 5.14
CA LEU A 18 -3.89 7.53 6.45
C LEU A 18 -2.90 8.70 6.62
N ASP A 19 -3.35 9.79 7.24
CA ASP A 19 -2.55 11.01 7.42
C ASP A 19 -1.78 11.08 8.74
N ASP A 20 -2.11 10.20 9.69
CA ASP A 20 -1.50 10.14 11.02
C ASP A 20 -1.23 8.68 11.46
N TRP A 21 -0.27 8.54 12.39
CA TRP A 21 0.24 7.24 12.81
C TRP A 21 -0.82 6.41 13.58
N PRO A 22 -1.59 6.99 14.52
CA PRO A 22 -2.68 6.27 15.19
C PRO A 22 -3.74 5.70 14.24
N THR A 23 -4.12 6.46 13.20
CA THR A 23 -5.06 5.98 12.18
C THR A 23 -4.47 4.82 11.38
N LEU A 24 -3.18 4.90 11.03
CA LEU A 24 -2.48 3.80 10.37
C LEU A 24 -2.46 2.54 11.24
N GLU A 25 -2.08 2.64 12.51
CA GLU A 25 -2.02 1.50 13.44
C GLU A 25 -3.41 0.88 13.65
N THR A 26 -4.43 1.71 13.80
CA THR A 26 -5.81 1.25 13.94
C THR A 26 -6.28 0.52 12.69
N TYR A 27 -5.93 1.02 11.50
CA TYR A 27 -6.28 0.39 10.24
C TYR A 27 -5.57 -0.96 10.06
N THR A 28 -4.25 -1.01 10.27
CA THR A 28 -3.47 -2.24 10.06
C THR A 28 -3.73 -3.32 11.11
N ALA A 29 -4.19 -2.94 12.31
CA ALA A 29 -4.58 -3.86 13.38
C ALA A 29 -5.95 -4.53 13.18
N GLN A 30 -6.75 -4.07 12.20
CA GLN A 30 -8.00 -4.76 11.87
C GLN A 30 -7.72 -6.16 11.34
N PRO A 31 -8.63 -7.13 11.60
CA PRO A 31 -8.45 -8.50 11.11
C PRO A 31 -8.35 -8.53 9.58
N GLY A 32 -7.44 -9.36 9.07
CA GLY A 32 -7.21 -9.51 7.63
C GLY A 32 -5.91 -8.88 7.16
N THR A 33 -5.74 -8.83 5.83
CA THR A 33 -4.54 -8.25 5.21
C THR A 33 -4.83 -6.86 4.66
N HIS A 34 -3.89 -5.95 4.83
CA HIS A 34 -4.02 -4.54 4.48
C HIS A 34 -2.83 -4.11 3.63
N ALA A 35 -3.10 -3.62 2.41
CA ALA A 35 -2.11 -3.06 1.51
C ALA A 35 -2.09 -1.53 1.63
N LEU A 36 -1.00 -0.99 2.16
CA LEU A 36 -0.75 0.44 2.24
C LEU A 36 -0.01 0.90 0.99
N PHE A 37 -0.63 1.79 0.21
CA PHE A 37 0.00 2.44 -0.92
C PHE A 37 0.75 3.69 -0.46
N VAL A 38 2.07 3.67 -0.62
CA VAL A 38 2.94 4.81 -0.35
C VAL A 38 3.31 5.47 -1.68
N PRO A 39 2.65 6.57 -2.06
CA PRO A 39 2.82 7.15 -3.38
C PRO A 39 4.20 7.79 -3.59
N GLY A 40 4.81 8.40 -2.57
CA GLY A 40 5.94 9.29 -2.78
C GLY A 40 5.52 10.62 -3.40
N ASP A 41 6.52 11.43 -3.78
CA ASP A 41 6.25 12.68 -4.49
C ASP A 41 5.85 12.37 -5.95
N PRO A 42 4.59 12.61 -6.35
CA PRO A 42 4.11 12.24 -7.69
C PRO A 42 4.68 13.13 -8.80
N LYS A 43 5.27 14.28 -8.47
CA LYS A 43 5.96 15.12 -9.47
C LYS A 43 7.34 14.55 -9.80
N ARG A 44 7.97 13.87 -8.84
CA ARG A 44 9.28 13.23 -9.01
C ARG A 44 9.18 11.78 -9.48
N ASN A 45 8.12 11.09 -9.08
CA ASN A 45 7.89 9.68 -9.38
C ASN A 45 6.68 9.56 -10.32
N LEU A 46 6.92 9.63 -11.62
CA LEU A 46 5.87 9.48 -12.64
C LEU A 46 5.16 8.11 -12.57
N GLU A 47 5.92 7.09 -12.15
CA GLU A 47 5.47 5.72 -11.89
C GLU A 47 4.36 5.61 -10.82
N THR A 48 4.17 6.62 -9.99
CA THR A 48 3.14 6.64 -8.94
C THR A 48 1.73 6.52 -9.51
N ALA A 49 1.52 7.15 -10.68
CA ALA A 49 0.27 7.08 -11.42
C ALA A 49 -0.06 5.63 -11.82
N ASP A 50 0.93 4.88 -12.32
CA ASP A 50 0.76 3.49 -12.73
C ASP A 50 0.38 2.59 -11.55
N VAL A 51 1.04 2.76 -10.39
CA VAL A 51 0.67 2.00 -9.18
C VAL A 51 -0.77 2.31 -8.73
N ALA A 52 -1.19 3.57 -8.82
CA ALA A 52 -2.55 3.95 -8.45
C ALA A 52 -3.61 3.33 -9.37
N VAL A 53 -3.29 3.06 -10.64
CA VAL A 53 -4.20 2.39 -11.57
C VAL A 53 -4.17 0.86 -11.39
N ILE A 54 -3.00 0.27 -11.18
CA ILE A 54 -2.87 -1.20 -11.11
C ILE A 54 -3.34 -1.77 -9.76
N LEU A 55 -3.23 -1.01 -8.66
CA LEU A 55 -3.57 -1.51 -7.33
C LEU A 55 -5.05 -1.95 -7.18
N PRO A 56 -6.04 -1.19 -7.69
CA PRO A 56 -7.44 -1.66 -7.74
C PRO A 56 -7.61 -2.98 -8.52
N GLU A 57 -6.94 -3.11 -9.67
CA GLU A 57 -6.98 -4.34 -10.49
C GLU A 57 -6.35 -5.52 -9.73
N LEU A 58 -5.26 -5.29 -8.99
CA LEU A 58 -4.66 -6.29 -8.12
C LEU A 58 -5.61 -6.69 -7.00
N LYS A 59 -6.26 -5.74 -6.31
CA LYS A 59 -7.28 -6.04 -5.29
C LYS A 59 -8.36 -6.96 -5.85
N MET A 60 -8.84 -6.68 -7.07
CA MET A 60 -9.84 -7.51 -7.75
C MET A 60 -9.31 -8.89 -8.16
N ALA A 61 -8.09 -8.98 -8.69
CA ALA A 61 -7.46 -10.24 -9.08
C ALA A 61 -7.26 -11.20 -7.89
N PHE A 62 -7.05 -10.64 -6.69
CA PHE A 62 -7.01 -11.39 -5.44
C PHE A 62 -8.37 -11.47 -4.74
N GLN A 63 -9.48 -11.18 -5.44
CA GLN A 63 -10.86 -11.30 -4.93
C GLN A 63 -11.09 -10.60 -3.59
N GLY A 64 -10.40 -9.48 -3.33
CA GLY A 64 -10.52 -8.73 -2.08
C GLY A 64 -9.90 -9.42 -0.86
N LEU A 65 -8.93 -10.33 -1.04
CA LEU A 65 -8.17 -10.94 0.07
C LEU A 65 -7.39 -9.94 0.93
N PHE A 66 -7.26 -8.69 0.47
CA PHE A 66 -6.73 -7.58 1.23
C PHE A 66 -7.50 -6.30 0.93
N ASP A 67 -7.54 -5.39 1.90
CA ASP A 67 -8.04 -4.03 1.71
C ASP A 67 -6.89 -3.06 1.40
N CYS A 68 -7.24 -1.87 0.92
CA CYS A 68 -6.26 -0.91 0.43
C CYS A 68 -6.49 0.46 1.08
N ALA A 69 -5.39 1.12 1.43
CA ALA A 69 -5.38 2.47 1.96
C ALA A 69 -4.25 3.27 1.30
N VAL A 70 -4.43 4.60 1.23
CA VAL A 70 -3.41 5.52 0.71
C VAL A 70 -2.70 6.17 1.88
N VAL A 71 -1.37 6.12 1.89
CA VAL A 71 -0.57 6.78 2.93
C VAL A 71 -0.42 8.25 2.58
N GLY A 72 -0.81 9.10 3.53
CA GLY A 72 -0.69 10.55 3.43
C GLY A 72 0.73 11.03 3.63
N ASN A 73 1.03 12.21 3.08
CA ASN A 73 2.36 12.82 3.14
C ASN A 73 2.85 13.07 4.58
N GLY A 74 1.93 13.24 5.54
CA GLY A 74 2.25 13.54 6.95
C GLY A 74 3.02 12.42 7.66
N ILE A 75 2.79 11.17 7.27
CA ILE A 75 3.42 9.99 7.88
C ILE A 75 4.29 9.18 6.94
N GLU A 76 4.26 9.47 5.63
CA GLU A 76 5.00 8.72 4.62
C GLU A 76 6.48 8.52 5.00
N THR A 77 7.19 9.61 5.33
CA THR A 77 8.63 9.53 5.63
C THR A 77 8.90 8.60 6.80
N LYS A 78 8.15 8.78 7.90
CA LYS A 78 8.27 7.95 9.10
C LYS A 78 7.97 6.48 8.80
N LEU A 79 6.90 6.20 8.03
CA LEU A 79 6.53 4.86 7.63
C LEU A 79 7.65 4.17 6.83
N ARG A 80 8.25 4.88 5.88
CA ARG A 80 9.34 4.36 5.05
C ARG A 80 10.58 4.05 5.87
N GLU A 81 10.90 4.86 6.87
CA GLU A 81 12.02 4.63 7.78
C GLU A 81 11.77 3.41 8.68
N GLN A 82 10.58 3.31 9.29
CA GLN A 82 10.24 2.19 10.19
C GLN A 82 10.15 0.85 9.46
N THR A 83 9.57 0.83 8.26
CA THR A 83 9.46 -0.39 7.43
C THR A 83 10.72 -0.70 6.64
N ARG A 84 11.69 0.22 6.62
CA ARG A 84 12.89 0.21 5.76
C ARG A 84 12.58 0.15 4.25
N VAL A 85 11.33 0.45 3.84
CA VAL A 85 10.90 0.53 2.44
C VAL A 85 11.16 1.94 1.93
N LEU A 86 12.41 2.23 1.60
CA LEU A 86 12.84 3.59 1.27
C LEU A 86 12.48 4.03 -0.16
N LYS A 87 12.14 3.11 -1.06
CA LYS A 87 11.85 3.42 -2.47
C LYS A 87 10.35 3.63 -2.65
N THR A 88 9.97 4.75 -3.27
CA THR A 88 8.59 5.07 -3.67
C THR A 88 8.45 5.11 -5.20
N PRO A 89 7.26 4.83 -5.76
CA PRO A 89 6.06 4.35 -5.07
C PRO A 89 6.26 2.94 -4.48
N SER A 90 5.50 2.56 -3.44
CA SER A 90 5.57 1.20 -2.88
C SER A 90 4.26 0.72 -2.29
N LEU A 91 4.09 -0.60 -2.25
CA LEU A 91 2.99 -1.28 -1.56
C LEU A 91 3.55 -1.99 -0.33
N ILE A 92 3.00 -1.72 0.84
CA ILE A 92 3.40 -2.36 2.10
C ILE A 92 2.22 -3.15 2.65
N PHE A 93 2.42 -4.45 2.89
CA PHE A 93 1.38 -5.34 3.34
C PHE A 93 1.50 -5.58 4.84
N TYR A 94 0.38 -5.40 5.52
CA TYR A 94 0.21 -5.66 6.94
C TYR A 94 -0.82 -6.75 7.16
N ARG A 95 -0.67 -7.49 8.25
CA ARG A 95 -1.67 -8.41 8.76
C ARG A 95 -1.62 -8.37 10.28
N ASP A 96 -2.78 -8.18 10.91
CA ASP A 96 -2.91 -8.12 12.37
C ASP A 96 -1.90 -7.14 13.02
N GLY A 97 -1.74 -5.95 12.40
CA GLY A 97 -0.84 -4.90 12.85
C GLY A 97 0.64 -5.09 12.46
N GLN A 98 1.01 -6.23 11.90
CA GLN A 98 2.40 -6.56 11.58
C GLN A 98 2.70 -6.52 10.08
N MET A 99 3.87 -6.00 9.72
CA MET A 99 4.31 -5.99 8.33
C MET A 99 4.70 -7.40 7.88
N ILE A 100 4.03 -7.90 6.84
CA ILE A 100 4.29 -9.23 6.25
C ILE A 100 5.06 -9.16 4.92
N GLY A 101 5.22 -7.97 4.34
CA GLY A 101 6.03 -7.78 3.15
C GLY A 101 5.83 -6.43 2.48
N ALA A 102 6.65 -6.15 1.46
CA ALA A 102 6.50 -4.95 0.65
C ALA A 102 6.98 -5.16 -0.79
N ILE A 103 6.44 -4.35 -1.70
CA ILE A 103 6.79 -4.29 -3.11
C ILE A 103 7.18 -2.85 -3.44
N PRO A 104 8.48 -2.52 -3.40
CA PRO A 104 8.97 -1.18 -3.77
C PRO A 104 9.08 -1.03 -5.29
N ARG A 105 8.78 0.17 -5.82
CA ARG A 105 8.73 0.57 -7.24
C ARG A 105 7.66 -0.18 -8.05
N VAL A 106 7.33 0.34 -9.24
CA VAL A 106 6.44 -0.35 -10.18
C VAL A 106 7.04 -1.68 -10.62
N ARG A 107 6.18 -2.64 -10.92
CA ARG A 107 6.50 -3.95 -11.50
C ARG A 107 5.53 -4.29 -12.61
N ASP A 108 5.92 -5.25 -13.44
CA ASP A 108 5.01 -5.88 -14.37
C ASP A 108 3.98 -6.75 -13.63
N TRP A 109 2.86 -7.00 -14.30
CA TRP A 109 1.70 -7.69 -13.74
C TRP A 109 2.04 -9.06 -13.12
N ASP A 110 2.74 -9.93 -13.85
CA ASP A 110 3.09 -11.27 -13.37
C ASP A 110 3.98 -11.23 -12.11
N GLU A 111 4.87 -10.24 -12.02
CA GLU A 111 5.70 -10.08 -10.83
C GLU A 111 4.88 -9.60 -9.63
N TYR A 112 3.91 -8.69 -9.83
CA TYR A 112 2.96 -8.33 -8.77
C TYR A 112 2.18 -9.54 -8.27
N ILE A 113 1.59 -10.32 -9.18
CA ILE A 113 0.82 -11.52 -8.81
C ILE A 113 1.70 -12.51 -8.03
N ALA A 114 2.91 -12.79 -8.51
CA ALA A 114 3.82 -13.72 -7.84
C ALA A 114 4.22 -13.23 -6.45
N ARG A 115 4.65 -11.97 -6.32
CA ARG A 115 5.07 -11.39 -5.03
C ARG A 115 3.93 -11.29 -4.04
N ILE A 116 2.75 -10.83 -4.47
CA ILE A 116 1.60 -10.72 -3.57
C ILE A 116 1.20 -12.10 -3.06
N LYS A 117 1.17 -13.14 -3.91
CA LYS A 117 0.94 -14.52 -3.45
C LYS A 117 1.95 -14.96 -2.39
N GLN A 118 3.23 -14.68 -2.60
CA GLN A 118 4.29 -15.00 -1.63
C GLN A 118 4.10 -14.24 -0.32
N ILE A 119 3.75 -12.95 -0.38
CA ILE A 119 3.49 -12.12 0.81
C ILE A 119 2.28 -12.63 1.57
N LEU A 120 1.17 -12.91 0.87
CA LEU A 120 -0.05 -13.42 1.49
C LEU A 120 0.13 -14.79 2.14
N ALA A 121 1.06 -15.60 1.64
CA ALA A 121 1.40 -16.90 2.22
C ALA A 121 2.28 -16.81 3.49
N GLN A 122 2.91 -15.67 3.76
CA GLN A 122 3.68 -15.49 4.99
C GLN A 122 2.72 -15.37 6.18
N PRO A 123 3.02 -16.01 7.32
CA PRO A 123 2.30 -15.74 8.55
C PRO A 123 2.58 -14.31 9.02
N ALA A 124 1.68 -13.74 9.83
CA ALA A 124 2.07 -12.61 10.67
C ALA A 124 3.26 -13.07 11.54
N LEU A 125 4.29 -12.24 11.69
CA LEU A 125 5.47 -12.60 12.49
C LEU A 125 5.02 -12.86 13.93
N ALA A 126 4.87 -14.14 14.30
CA ALA A 126 4.58 -14.50 15.68
C ALA A 126 5.66 -13.86 16.58
N ASP A 127 5.23 -12.98 17.48
CA ASP A 127 6.06 -12.43 18.55
C ASP A 127 6.42 -13.56 19.54
#